data_AF-A0A7H9FAZ5-F1
#
_entry.id   AF-A0A7H9FAZ5-F1
#
_cell.length_a   1.000
_cell.length_b   1.000
_cell.length_c   1.000
_cell.angle_alpha   90.00
_cell.angle_beta   90.00
_cell.angle_gamma   90.00
#
_symmetry.space_group_name_H-M   'P 1'
#
loop_
_entity.id
_entity.type
_entity.pdbx_description
1 polymer ?
#
loop_
_entity_poly.entity_id
_entity_poly.type
_entity_poly.pdbx_seq_one_letter_code
_entity_poly.pdbx_strand_id
1 'polypeptide(L)'
;MTLSSDEYEFYSLGELREIWQKLPNQDAINAVAEAHQYYDFLNDMIVGRVQSWSHPLAQRETWFTPSKLVLSARAGAISSCISVGSSIIECAMRSHAENRKIRSLMKKDPKHRTFGKVVHSWKNHGVFSNEISGVVADLDRLLVKRNNIHLYASFGESWEDKVNQETQILDSIERLFNFFQNLDPVNP
;
A
#
# COMPACT_ATOMS: atom_id res chain seq x y z
N MET A 1 -0.09 21.44 25.17
CA MET A 1 0.96 20.55 24.64
C MET A 1 0.63 20.31 23.18
N THR A 2 1.17 21.15 22.30
CA THR A 2 0.96 21.12 20.85
C THR A 2 1.97 20.14 20.25
N LEU A 3 1.47 19.06 19.66
CA LEU A 3 2.27 18.04 18.94
C LEU A 3 2.57 18.50 17.51
N SER A 4 3.15 19.69 17.33
CA SER A 4 3.56 20.15 16.00
C SER A 4 4.89 20.90 16.09
N SER A 5 5.99 20.14 16.06
CA SER A 5 7.17 20.63 15.38
C SER A 5 6.88 20.63 13.88
N ASP A 6 7.38 21.62 13.15
CA ASP A 6 7.31 21.77 11.68
C ASP A 6 7.98 20.61 10.89
N GLU A 7 8.32 19.50 11.55
CA GLU A 7 9.05 18.38 10.95
C GLU A 7 8.15 17.39 10.20
N TYR A 8 6.82 17.46 10.37
CA TYR A 8 5.90 16.46 9.82
C TYR A 8 4.65 17.09 9.23
N GLU A 9 4.81 17.67 8.04
CA GLU A 9 3.70 18.01 7.17
C GLU A 9 3.34 16.75 6.36
N PHE A 10 2.25 16.08 6.76
CA PHE A 10 1.60 15.12 5.87
C PHE A 10 1.01 15.87 4.69
N TYR A 11 1.01 15.26 3.51
CA TYR A 11 0.28 15.80 2.38
C TYR A 11 -1.17 16.06 2.80
N SER A 12 -1.65 17.26 2.48
CA SER A 12 -3.06 17.58 2.56
C SER A 12 -3.85 16.71 1.57
N LEU A 13 -5.16 16.57 1.80
CA LEU A 13 -6.02 15.90 0.84
C LEU A 13 -6.00 16.59 -0.54
N GLY A 14 -5.73 17.89 -0.61
CA GLY A 14 -5.55 18.60 -1.88
C GLY A 14 -4.35 18.08 -2.65
N GLU A 15 -3.19 18.03 -2.00
CA GLU A 15 -1.94 17.54 -2.58
C GLU A 15 -2.02 16.06 -2.97
N LEU A 16 -2.64 15.22 -2.15
CA LEU A 16 -2.84 13.81 -2.49
C LEU A 16 -3.75 13.65 -3.71
N ARG A 17 -4.79 14.47 -3.88
CA ARG A 17 -5.62 14.45 -5.09
C ARG A 17 -4.82 14.86 -6.33
N GLU A 18 -3.90 15.82 -6.20
CA GLU A 18 -3.00 16.23 -7.28
C GLU A 18 -2.00 15.12 -7.65
N ILE A 19 -1.44 14.43 -6.65
CA ILE A 19 -0.56 13.26 -6.86
C ILE A 19 -1.31 12.15 -7.62
N TRP A 20 -2.57 11.90 -7.27
CA TRP A 20 -3.40 10.86 -7.88
C TRP A 20 -4.24 11.35 -9.08
N GLN A 21 -3.98 12.54 -9.62
CA GLN A 21 -4.80 13.16 -10.66
C GLN A 21 -4.93 12.36 -11.96
N LYS A 22 -3.99 11.43 -12.22
CA LYS A 22 -4.02 10.57 -13.41
C LYS A 22 -5.02 9.42 -13.32
N LEU A 23 -5.65 9.19 -12.17
CA LEU A 23 -6.73 8.22 -12.05
C LEU A 23 -7.94 8.68 -12.89
N PRO A 24 -8.52 7.83 -13.75
CA PRO A 24 -9.58 8.24 -14.68
C PRO A 24 -10.93 8.64 -14.05
N ASN A 25 -11.13 8.45 -12.75
CA ASN A 25 -12.41 8.60 -12.07
C ASN A 25 -12.23 9.49 -10.83
N GLN A 26 -12.99 10.59 -10.74
CA GLN A 26 -12.89 11.55 -9.64
C GLN A 26 -13.26 10.97 -8.28
N ASP A 27 -14.24 10.06 -8.22
CA ASP A 27 -14.60 9.36 -6.99
C ASP A 27 -13.47 8.43 -6.55
N ALA A 28 -12.77 7.81 -7.50
CA ALA A 28 -11.58 7.02 -7.22
C ALA A 28 -10.42 7.89 -6.70
N ILE A 29 -10.21 9.08 -7.29
CA ILE A 29 -9.21 10.05 -6.80
C ILE A 29 -9.50 10.42 -5.34
N ASN A 30 -10.74 10.77 -5.01
CA ASN A 30 -11.12 11.16 -3.65
C ASN A 30 -10.93 10.01 -2.65
N ALA A 31 -11.43 8.82 -2.99
CA ALA A 31 -11.31 7.65 -2.13
C ALA A 31 -9.84 7.22 -1.92
N VAL A 32 -9.02 7.28 -2.96
CA VAL A 32 -7.59 6.97 -2.88
C VAL A 32 -6.85 8.03 -2.06
N ALA A 33 -7.12 9.32 -2.24
CA ALA A 33 -6.48 10.38 -1.47
C ALA A 33 -6.76 10.26 0.04
N GLU A 34 -8.01 10.00 0.42
CA GLU A 34 -8.38 9.78 1.83
C GLU A 34 -7.69 8.53 2.42
N ALA A 35 -7.66 7.44 1.66
CA ALA A 35 -6.99 6.22 2.09
C ALA A 35 -5.47 6.38 2.17
N HIS A 36 -4.86 7.15 1.24
CA HIS A 36 -3.43 7.41 1.19
C HIS A 36 -2.99 8.22 2.41
N GLN A 37 -3.76 9.24 2.81
CA GLN A 37 -3.47 9.98 4.05
C GLN A 37 -3.44 9.06 5.28
N TYR A 38 -4.36 8.09 5.34
CA TYR A 38 -4.36 7.09 6.41
C TYR A 38 -3.18 6.11 6.30
N TYR A 39 -2.78 5.75 5.07
CA TYR A 39 -1.58 4.95 4.83
C TYR A 39 -0.32 5.67 5.32
N ASP A 40 -0.12 6.94 4.96
CA ASP A 40 1.05 7.74 5.38
C ASP A 40 1.14 7.82 6.90
N PHE A 41 0.00 8.05 7.57
CA PHE A 41 -0.05 8.03 9.03
C PHE A 41 0.42 6.67 9.59
N LEU A 42 -0.12 5.56 9.07
CA LEU A 42 0.27 4.23 9.54
C LEU A 42 1.74 3.92 9.24
N ASN A 43 2.22 4.23 8.05
CA ASN A 43 3.56 3.89 7.59
C ASN A 43 4.62 4.79 8.23
N ASP A 44 4.44 6.11 8.19
CA ASP A 44 5.48 7.06 8.62
C ASP A 44 5.44 7.35 10.11
N MET A 45 4.24 7.45 10.73
CA MET A 45 4.16 7.68 12.18
C MET A 45 4.29 6.40 12.96
N ILE A 46 3.66 5.32 12.51
CA ILE A 46 3.64 4.08 13.27
C ILE A 46 4.76 3.16 12.80
N VAL A 47 4.80 2.69 11.57
CA VAL A 47 5.83 1.71 11.17
C VAL A 47 7.25 2.28 11.22
N GLY A 48 7.47 3.47 10.64
CA GLY A 48 8.78 4.11 10.51
C GLY A 48 9.36 4.61 11.82
N ARG A 49 8.51 5.05 12.78
CA ARG A 49 8.98 5.59 14.08
C ARG A 49 8.75 4.69 15.27
N VAL A 50 7.84 3.72 15.17
CA VAL A 50 7.69 2.67 16.19
C VAL A 50 8.75 1.59 16.03
N GLN A 51 9.74 1.78 15.15
CA GLN A 51 11.02 1.10 15.27
C GLN A 51 11.87 1.68 16.41
N SER A 52 11.66 1.08 17.59
CA SER A 52 12.65 0.66 18.59
C SER A 52 13.80 1.61 19.00
N TRP A 53 14.00 1.69 20.32
CA TRP A 53 15.32 1.64 20.96
C TRP A 53 16.53 1.90 20.04
N SER A 54 16.95 3.15 19.92
CA SER A 54 18.12 3.57 19.13
C SER A 54 19.47 3.35 19.83
N HIS A 55 19.48 2.75 21.02
CA HIS A 55 20.68 2.61 21.84
C HIS A 55 20.78 1.20 22.47
N PRO A 56 21.98 0.59 22.52
CA PRO A 56 22.29 -0.47 23.47
C PRO A 56 21.79 -0.08 24.86
N LEU A 57 21.39 -1.04 25.70
CA LEU A 57 20.78 -0.76 27.00
C LEU A 57 21.58 0.25 27.86
N ALA A 58 22.91 0.26 27.69
CA ALA A 58 23.88 1.11 28.36
C ALA A 58 23.93 2.59 27.87
N GLN A 59 23.31 2.93 26.74
CA GLN A 59 23.43 4.26 26.10
C GLN A 59 22.12 5.06 26.10
N ARG A 60 21.12 4.68 26.90
CA ARG A 60 19.83 5.37 26.94
C ARG A 60 19.83 6.49 27.96
N GLU A 61 19.42 7.69 27.55
CA GLU A 61 19.28 8.85 28.44
C GLU A 61 18.19 8.64 29.49
N THR A 62 18.45 9.08 30.72
CA THR A 62 17.65 8.78 31.94
C THR A 62 16.36 9.60 32.08
N TRP A 63 16.18 10.65 31.28
CA TRP A 63 15.06 11.59 31.41
C TRP A 63 13.96 11.41 30.34
N PHE A 64 14.16 10.50 29.37
CA PHE A 64 13.19 10.22 28.31
C PHE A 64 12.57 8.83 28.50
N THR A 65 11.28 8.80 28.83
CA THR A 65 10.49 7.56 28.97
C THR A 65 9.62 7.38 27.71
N PRO A 66 10.13 6.77 26.62
CA PRO A 66 9.30 6.51 25.46
C PRO A 66 8.17 5.55 25.84
N SER A 67 6.94 5.89 25.47
CA SER A 67 5.79 4.98 25.57
C SER A 67 6.11 3.71 24.78
N LYS A 68 6.20 2.56 25.48
CA LYS A 68 6.40 1.26 24.83
C LYS A 68 5.20 0.96 23.93
N LEU A 69 5.30 1.20 22.63
CA LEU A 69 4.49 0.44 21.70
C LEU A 69 5.09 -0.98 21.63
N VAL A 70 4.39 -1.91 22.27
CA VAL A 70 4.66 -3.34 22.22
C VAL A 70 4.63 -3.84 20.76
N LEU A 71 5.40 -4.88 20.44
CA LEU A 71 5.50 -5.50 19.10
C LEU A 71 4.14 -5.69 18.39
N SER A 72 3.06 -5.88 19.14
CA SER A 72 1.69 -5.99 18.63
C SER A 72 1.18 -4.76 17.90
N ALA A 73 1.57 -3.55 18.32
CA ALA A 73 1.12 -2.31 17.67
C ALA A 73 1.84 -2.06 16.33
N ARG A 74 3.15 -2.34 16.25
CA ARG A 74 3.88 -2.34 14.96
C ARG A 74 3.32 -3.41 14.03
N ALA A 75 3.12 -4.63 14.52
CA ALA A 75 2.53 -5.71 13.73
C ALA A 75 1.12 -5.35 13.21
N GLY A 76 0.31 -4.71 14.05
CA GLY A 76 -1.00 -4.17 13.67
C GLY A 76 -0.88 -3.10 12.58
N ALA A 77 0.02 -2.13 12.74
CA ALA A 77 0.23 -1.07 11.75
C ALA A 77 0.70 -1.62 10.39
N ILE A 78 1.64 -2.56 10.37
CA ILE A 78 2.10 -3.20 9.13
C ILE A 78 0.97 -3.94 8.43
N SER A 79 0.19 -4.72 9.18
CA SER A 79 -0.98 -5.41 8.65
C SER A 79 -1.99 -4.41 8.05
N SER A 80 -2.21 -3.29 8.74
CA SER A 80 -3.07 -2.20 8.25
C SER A 80 -2.51 -1.52 7.01
N CYS A 81 -1.20 -1.21 6.95
CA CYS A 81 -0.55 -0.67 5.75
C CYS A 81 -0.74 -1.60 4.55
N ILE A 82 -0.54 -2.92 4.74
CA ILE A 82 -0.76 -3.91 3.69
C ILE A 82 -2.21 -3.91 3.21
N SER A 83 -3.18 -3.86 4.13
CA SER A 83 -4.61 -3.84 3.81
C SER A 83 -5.04 -2.56 3.08
N VAL A 84 -4.65 -1.40 3.61
CA VAL A 84 -4.98 -0.08 3.06
C VAL A 84 -4.28 0.11 1.71
N GLY A 85 -2.98 -0.17 1.64
CA GLY A 85 -2.20 -0.10 0.41
C GLY A 85 -2.74 -1.01 -0.69
N SER A 86 -3.08 -2.26 -0.35
CA SER A 86 -3.76 -3.17 -1.29
C SER A 86 -5.09 -2.62 -1.80
N SER A 87 -5.85 -1.94 -0.95
CA SER A 87 -7.16 -1.37 -1.31
C SER A 87 -7.00 -0.15 -2.24
N ILE A 88 -6.02 0.71 -1.98
CA ILE A 88 -5.66 1.83 -2.86
C ILE A 88 -5.26 1.31 -4.24
N ILE A 89 -4.34 0.33 -4.28
CA ILE A 89 -3.84 -0.28 -5.52
C ILE A 89 -4.99 -0.96 -6.29
N GLU A 90 -5.87 -1.70 -5.59
CA GLU A 90 -7.06 -2.30 -6.20
C GLU A 90 -7.96 -1.24 -6.83
N CYS A 91 -8.23 -0.14 -6.12
CA CYS A 91 -9.07 0.96 -6.61
C CYS A 91 -8.46 1.63 -7.85
N ALA A 92 -7.17 2.01 -7.77
CA ALA A 92 -6.43 2.63 -8.86
C ALA A 92 -6.40 1.73 -10.12
N MET A 93 -5.98 0.48 -9.95
CA MET A 93 -5.87 -0.50 -11.02
C MET A 93 -7.23 -0.77 -11.69
N ARG A 94 -8.31 -0.81 -10.90
CA ARG A 94 -9.67 -0.97 -11.41
C ARG A 94 -10.13 0.25 -12.20
N SER A 95 -9.88 1.46 -11.69
CA SER A 95 -10.21 2.72 -12.38
C SER A 95 -9.56 2.78 -13.77
N HIS A 96 -8.27 2.45 -13.86
CA HIS A 96 -7.58 2.34 -15.15
C HIS A 96 -8.11 1.21 -16.04
N ALA A 97 -8.47 0.07 -15.47
CA ALA A 97 -9.05 -1.04 -16.23
C ALA A 97 -10.39 -0.68 -16.89
N GLU A 98 -11.21 0.08 -16.16
CA GLU A 98 -12.52 0.55 -16.60
C GLU A 98 -12.36 1.58 -17.72
N ASN A 99 -11.46 2.55 -17.56
CA ASN A 99 -11.11 3.52 -18.60
C ASN A 99 -10.59 2.83 -19.88
N ARG A 100 -9.78 1.77 -19.74
CA ARG A 100 -9.29 0.93 -20.84
C ARG A 100 -10.32 -0.03 -21.42
N LYS A 101 -11.53 -0.08 -20.87
CA LYS A 101 -12.62 -0.97 -21.29
C LYS A 101 -12.19 -2.45 -21.33
N ILE A 102 -11.40 -2.90 -20.35
CA ILE A 102 -10.97 -4.31 -20.21
C ILE A 102 -12.20 -5.20 -20.03
N ARG A 103 -12.72 -5.75 -21.14
CA ARG A 103 -14.05 -6.39 -21.20
C ARG A 103 -14.18 -7.58 -20.25
N SER A 104 -13.10 -8.33 -20.03
CA SER A 104 -13.07 -9.49 -19.12
C SER A 104 -13.42 -9.11 -17.68
N LEU A 105 -13.11 -7.88 -17.25
CA LEU A 105 -13.48 -7.36 -15.93
C LEU A 105 -14.92 -6.87 -15.86
N MET A 106 -15.41 -6.28 -16.96
CA MET A 106 -16.71 -5.61 -16.99
C MET A 106 -17.90 -6.57 -17.00
N LYS A 107 -17.70 -7.84 -17.37
CA LYS A 107 -18.75 -8.88 -17.38
C LYS A 107 -19.23 -9.31 -15.99
N LYS A 108 -18.50 -8.97 -14.93
CA LYS A 108 -18.85 -9.32 -13.54
C LYS A 108 -19.47 -8.11 -12.85
N ASP A 109 -20.44 -8.37 -11.96
CA ASP A 109 -20.94 -7.39 -11.00
C ASP A 109 -19.74 -6.64 -10.39
N PRO A 110 -19.77 -5.29 -10.33
CA PRO A 110 -18.81 -4.47 -9.62
C PRO A 110 -18.30 -5.05 -8.29
N LYS A 111 -19.17 -5.70 -7.50
CA LYS A 111 -18.84 -6.32 -6.19
C LYS A 111 -17.99 -7.59 -6.30
N HIS A 112 -17.97 -8.23 -7.47
CA HIS A 112 -17.23 -9.47 -7.72
C HIS A 112 -15.90 -9.24 -8.46
N ARG A 113 -15.51 -7.99 -8.69
CA ARG A 113 -14.23 -7.57 -9.30
C ARG A 113 -13.13 -7.46 -8.24
N THR A 114 -12.83 -8.57 -7.57
CA THR A 114 -11.80 -8.63 -6.54
C THR A 114 -10.40 -8.35 -7.11
N PHE A 115 -9.49 -7.84 -6.27
CA PHE A 115 -8.11 -7.54 -6.67
C PHE A 115 -7.43 -8.64 -7.50
N GLY A 116 -7.49 -9.91 -7.07
CA GLY A 116 -6.91 -11.02 -7.83
C GLY A 116 -7.51 -11.18 -9.24
N LYS A 117 -8.81 -10.93 -9.41
CA LYS A 117 -9.46 -10.94 -10.74
C LYS A 117 -9.03 -9.74 -11.58
N VAL A 118 -8.85 -8.57 -10.98
CA VAL A 118 -8.32 -7.36 -11.64
C VAL A 118 -6.91 -7.65 -12.17
N VAL A 119 -6.00 -8.11 -11.30
CA VAL A 119 -4.63 -8.50 -11.67
C VAL A 119 -4.63 -9.53 -12.80
N HIS A 120 -5.40 -10.62 -12.66
CA HIS A 120 -5.48 -11.65 -13.68
C HIS A 120 -5.97 -11.12 -15.03
N SER A 121 -6.95 -10.21 -15.02
CA SER A 121 -7.51 -9.69 -16.27
C SER A 121 -6.55 -8.76 -16.98
N TRP A 122 -5.80 -7.93 -16.25
CA TRP A 122 -4.73 -7.11 -16.83
C TRP A 122 -3.62 -7.95 -17.45
N LYS A 123 -3.14 -8.96 -16.71
CA LYS A 123 -2.09 -9.89 -17.19
C LYS A 123 -2.47 -10.59 -18.49
N ASN A 124 -3.77 -10.86 -18.69
CA ASN A 124 -4.27 -11.61 -19.84
C ASN A 124 -4.96 -10.76 -20.91
N HIS A 125 -4.93 -9.41 -20.81
CA HIS A 125 -5.60 -8.54 -21.78
C HIS A 125 -4.83 -8.38 -23.10
N GLY A 126 -3.60 -8.90 -23.20
CA GLY A 126 -2.75 -8.82 -24.40
C GLY A 126 -2.15 -7.43 -24.62
N VAL A 127 -2.97 -6.45 -25.04
CA VAL A 127 -2.47 -5.09 -25.34
C VAL A 127 -2.00 -4.38 -24.08
N PHE A 128 -2.81 -4.43 -23.02
CA PHE A 128 -2.52 -3.72 -21.76
C PHE A 128 -1.70 -4.54 -20.75
N SER A 129 -1.39 -5.81 -21.04
CA SER A 129 -0.54 -6.60 -20.16
C SER A 129 0.89 -6.04 -20.11
N ASN A 130 1.35 -5.44 -21.21
CA ASN A 130 2.68 -4.85 -21.29
C ASN A 130 2.82 -3.59 -20.42
N GLU A 131 1.76 -2.82 -20.23
CA GLU A 131 1.79 -1.59 -19.41
C GLU A 131 2.13 -1.88 -17.96
N ILE A 132 1.64 -3.00 -17.41
CA ILE A 132 1.90 -3.37 -16.01
C ILE A 132 3.12 -4.31 -15.86
N SER A 133 3.78 -4.69 -16.96
CA SER A 133 4.83 -5.72 -16.94
C SER A 133 5.95 -5.42 -15.95
N GLY A 134 6.33 -4.15 -15.80
CA GLY A 134 7.36 -3.69 -14.85
C GLY A 134 6.98 -3.82 -13.38
N VAL A 135 5.69 -4.00 -13.05
CA VAL A 135 5.18 -4.08 -11.68
C VAL A 135 4.43 -5.37 -11.38
N VAL A 136 4.40 -6.33 -12.31
CA VAL A 136 3.72 -7.62 -12.12
C VAL A 136 4.21 -8.36 -10.88
N ALA A 137 5.52 -8.37 -10.64
CA ALA A 137 6.10 -9.07 -9.49
C ALA A 137 5.65 -8.44 -8.16
N ASP A 138 5.52 -7.12 -8.10
CA ASP A 138 5.03 -6.40 -6.92
C ASP A 138 3.54 -6.67 -6.70
N LEU A 139 2.72 -6.68 -7.77
CA LEU A 139 1.31 -7.05 -7.70
C LEU A 139 1.11 -8.48 -7.15
N ASP A 140 1.91 -9.44 -7.60
CA ASP A 140 1.83 -10.82 -7.13
C ASP A 140 2.25 -10.96 -5.68
N ARG A 141 3.34 -10.30 -5.27
CA ARG A 141 3.79 -10.30 -3.87
C ARG A 141 2.69 -9.77 -2.95
N LEU A 142 2.09 -8.65 -3.31
CA LEU A 142 1.01 -8.04 -2.54
C LEU A 142 -0.25 -8.93 -2.50
N LEU A 143 -0.63 -9.52 -3.64
CA LEU A 143 -1.77 -10.43 -3.73
C LEU A 143 -1.58 -11.68 -2.86
N VAL A 144 -0.39 -12.27 -2.90
CA VAL A 144 -0.03 -13.42 -2.04
C VAL A 144 -0.14 -13.02 -0.58
N LYS A 145 0.43 -11.88 -0.17
CA LYS A 145 0.38 -11.45 1.23
C LYS A 145 -1.04 -11.15 1.71
N ARG A 146 -1.86 -10.47 0.92
CA ARG A 146 -3.26 -10.18 1.25
C ARG A 146 -4.08 -11.47 1.43
N ASN A 147 -3.81 -12.49 0.62
CA ASN A 147 -4.57 -13.74 0.64
C ASN A 147 -4.00 -14.78 1.63
N ASN A 148 -2.71 -14.72 1.97
CA ASN A 148 -2.07 -15.63 2.91
C ASN A 148 -2.41 -15.29 4.35
N ILE A 149 -3.56 -15.79 4.78
CA ILE A 149 -3.98 -15.87 6.20
C ILE A 149 -3.47 -17.19 6.83
N HIS A 150 -2.90 -18.09 6.03
CA HIS A 150 -2.47 -19.42 6.47
C HIS A 150 -1.12 -19.37 7.18
N LEU A 151 -1.15 -19.47 8.53
CA LEU A 151 0.02 -19.58 9.40
C LEU A 151 1.01 -20.68 8.98
N TYR A 152 0.53 -21.73 8.31
CA TYR A 152 1.37 -22.84 7.85
C TYR A 152 2.43 -22.40 6.82
N ALA A 153 2.14 -21.37 6.02
CA ALA A 153 3.10 -20.83 5.06
C ALA A 153 4.32 -20.17 5.74
N SER A 154 4.20 -19.82 7.02
CA SER A 154 5.26 -19.22 7.83
C SER A 154 5.99 -20.23 8.73
N PHE A 155 5.78 -21.54 8.53
CA PHE A 155 6.45 -22.56 9.33
C PHE A 155 7.96 -22.60 9.03
N GLY A 156 8.78 -22.42 10.07
CA GLY A 156 10.24 -22.45 9.96
C GLY A 156 10.90 -21.13 9.53
N GLU A 157 10.13 -20.06 9.34
CA GLU A 157 10.68 -18.73 9.05
C GLU A 157 11.32 -18.11 10.30
N SER A 158 12.49 -17.48 10.15
CA SER A 158 13.09 -16.67 11.21
C SER A 158 12.35 -15.34 11.40
N TRP A 159 12.61 -14.67 12.52
CA TRP A 159 12.06 -13.33 12.74
C TRP A 159 12.64 -12.32 11.73
N GLU A 160 13.91 -12.46 11.40
CA GLU A 160 14.62 -11.66 10.41
C GLU A 160 13.99 -11.82 9.02
N ASP A 161 13.66 -13.05 8.61
CA ASP A 161 12.96 -13.31 7.35
C ASP A 161 11.61 -12.60 7.31
N LYS A 162 10.86 -12.64 8.42
CA LYS A 162 9.57 -11.97 8.53
C LYS A 162 9.70 -10.46 8.39
N VAL A 163 10.68 -9.84 9.07
CA VAL A 163 10.93 -8.40 8.97
C VAL A 163 11.31 -8.02 7.54
N ASN A 164 12.20 -8.79 6.90
CA ASN A 164 12.61 -8.57 5.51
C ASN A 164 11.43 -8.67 4.54
N GLN A 165 10.55 -9.66 4.73
CA GLN A 165 9.32 -9.78 3.93
C GLN A 165 8.39 -8.59 4.13
N GLU A 166 8.17 -8.15 5.38
CA GLU A 166 7.35 -6.98 5.70
C GLU A 166 7.88 -5.74 4.97
N THR A 167 9.18 -5.47 5.05
CA THR A 167 9.84 -4.36 4.33
C THR A 167 9.65 -4.49 2.82
N GLN A 168 9.93 -5.66 2.23
CA GLN A 168 9.77 -5.87 0.79
C GLN A 168 8.33 -5.64 0.30
N ILE A 169 7.32 -5.99 1.12
CA ILE A 169 5.92 -5.77 0.79
C ILE A 169 5.57 -4.28 0.86
N LEU A 170 6.03 -3.56 1.88
CA LEU A 170 5.84 -2.11 1.97
C LEU A 170 6.51 -1.39 0.79
N ASP A 171 7.74 -1.77 0.44
CA ASP A 171 8.42 -1.21 -0.73
C ASP A 171 7.69 -1.54 -2.05
N SER A 172 7.08 -2.71 -2.15
CA SER A 172 6.21 -3.06 -3.29
C SER A 172 4.99 -2.15 -3.37
N ILE A 173 4.38 -1.80 -2.25
CA ILE A 173 3.24 -0.87 -2.21
C ILE A 173 3.67 0.50 -2.72
N GLU A 174 4.80 1.03 -2.25
CA GLU A 174 5.33 2.33 -2.70
C GLU A 174 5.64 2.34 -4.21
N ARG A 175 6.29 1.29 -4.73
CA ARG A 175 6.54 1.17 -6.17
C ARG A 175 5.23 1.11 -6.98
N LEU A 176 4.22 0.43 -6.46
CA LEU A 176 2.90 0.36 -7.08
C LEU A 176 2.15 1.69 -7.02
N PHE A 177 2.25 2.43 -5.91
CA PHE A 177 1.71 3.78 -5.81
C PHE A 177 2.34 4.67 -6.87
N ASN A 178 3.67 4.76 -6.91
CA ASN A 178 4.39 5.55 -7.89
C ASN A 178 4.02 5.15 -9.33
N PHE A 179 3.89 3.85 -9.61
CA PHE A 179 3.45 3.38 -10.93
C PHE A 179 2.04 3.89 -11.30
N PHE A 180 1.04 3.73 -10.43
CA PHE A 180 -0.34 4.12 -10.74
C PHE A 180 -0.56 5.64 -10.68
N GLN A 181 0.21 6.37 -9.89
CA GLN A 181 0.24 7.85 -9.91
C GLN A 181 0.74 8.39 -11.26
N ASN A 182 1.60 7.62 -11.94
CA ASN A 182 2.20 8.02 -13.21
C ASN A 182 1.58 7.36 -14.45
N LEU A 183 0.72 6.34 -14.28
CA LEU A 183 0.05 5.65 -15.37
C LEU A 183 -0.98 6.55 -16.03
N ASP A 184 -0.80 6.84 -17.32
CA ASP A 184 -1.72 7.72 -18.03
C ASP A 184 -3.09 7.05 -18.30
N PRO A 185 -4.19 7.83 -18.24
CA PRO A 185 -5.48 7.37 -18.77
C PRO A 185 -5.39 7.22 -20.29
N VAL A 186 -6.15 6.29 -20.85
CA VAL A 186 -6.37 6.28 -22.30
C VAL A 186 -7.35 7.41 -22.59
N ASN A 187 -6.93 8.37 -23.44
CA ASN A 187 -7.76 9.51 -23.85
C ASN A 187 -9.17 9.03 -24.23
N PRO A 188 -10.23 9.69 -23.74
CA PRO A 188 -11.61 9.33 -24.05
C PRO A 188 -11.93 9.37 -25.54
#